data_AF-A0A2A4SDA7-F1
#
_entry.id   AF-A0A2A4SDA7-F1
#
_cell.length_a   1.000
_cell.length_b   1.000
_cell.length_c   1.000
_cell.angle_alpha   90.00
_cell.angle_beta   90.00
_cell.angle_gamma   90.00
#
_symmetry.space_group_name_H-M   'P 1'
#
loop_
_entity.id
_entity.type
_entity.pdbx_description
1 polymer ?
#
loop_
_entity_poly.entity_id
_entity_poly.type
_entity_poly.pdbx_seq_one_letter_code
_entity_poly.pdbx_strand_id
1 'polypeptide(L)'
;MTTPKLQNLFLIAIALGLLHVLEQLLYGFEVAFAGVQEGFINLQSLFDNPDKAFLVVATILLVLWMTTIYSLLRGGKWRGVAPLVFGLIYLSEIHHLINTIEIQAYFPGMITGILMFLLGIIFFKESIKIFGRASS
;
A
#
# COMPACT_ATOMS: atom_id res chain seq x y z
N MET A 1 4.01 -19.58 -12.32
CA MET A 1 3.59 -19.99 -10.97
C MET A 1 4.22 -19.07 -9.93
N THR A 2 3.47 -18.63 -8.92
CA THR A 2 3.99 -17.84 -7.77
C THR A 2 4.85 -18.72 -6.88
N THR A 3 5.85 -18.15 -6.19
CA THR A 3 6.71 -18.93 -5.29
C THR A 3 6.05 -19.07 -3.91
N PRO A 4 6.31 -20.16 -3.16
CA PRO A 4 5.82 -20.31 -1.77
C PRO A 4 6.25 -19.14 -0.87
N LYS A 5 7.47 -18.63 -1.09
CA LYS A 5 7.98 -17.43 -0.41
C LYS A 5 7.06 -16.23 -0.64
N LEU A 6 6.68 -15.95 -1.89
CA LEU A 6 5.85 -14.79 -2.22
C LEU A 6 4.43 -14.95 -1.66
N GLN A 7 3.88 -16.17 -1.68
CA GLN A 7 2.58 -16.48 -1.06
C GLN A 7 2.61 -16.21 0.44
N ASN A 8 3.65 -16.67 1.15
CA ASN A 8 3.80 -16.41 2.58
C ASN A 8 3.95 -14.92 2.89
N LEU A 9 4.70 -14.18 2.05
CA LEU A 9 4.82 -12.72 2.20
C LEU A 9 3.45 -12.03 2.06
N PHE A 10 2.63 -12.43 1.09
CA PHE A 10 1.27 -11.90 0.94
C PHE A 10 0.35 -12.30 2.10
N LEU A 11 0.49 -13.50 2.65
CA LEU A 11 -0.27 -13.90 3.84
C LEU A 11 0.09 -13.04 5.06
N ILE A 12 1.38 -12.79 5.28
CA ILE A 12 1.87 -11.90 6.33
C ILE A 12 1.35 -10.48 6.09
N ALA A 13 1.37 -10.01 4.84
CA ALA A 13 0.85 -8.69 4.46
C ALA A 13 -0.63 -8.54 4.82
N ILE A 14 -1.47 -9.54 4.49
CA ILE A 14 -2.90 -9.54 4.85
C ILE A 14 -3.09 -9.45 6.37
N ALA A 15 -2.39 -10.31 7.12
CA ALA A 15 -2.48 -10.29 8.58
C ALA A 15 -2.04 -8.94 9.16
N LEU A 16 -0.93 -8.39 8.65
CA LEU A 16 -0.38 -7.13 9.12
C LEU A 16 -1.27 -5.93 8.77
N GLY A 17 -1.90 -5.93 7.59
CA GLY A 17 -2.87 -4.91 7.20
C GLY A 17 -4.10 -4.90 8.12
N LEU A 18 -4.60 -6.07 8.52
CA LEU A 18 -5.68 -6.16 9.51
C LEU A 18 -5.25 -5.62 10.87
N LEU A 19 -4.05 -5.99 11.33
CA LEU A 19 -3.49 -5.46 12.58
C LEU A 19 -3.29 -3.94 12.53
N HIS A 20 -2.91 -3.41 11.37
CA HIS A 20 -2.71 -1.98 11.18
C HIS A 20 -4.00 -1.19 11.32
N VAL A 21 -5.08 -1.64 10.66
CA VAL A 21 -6.41 -1.06 10.83
C VAL A 21 -6.88 -1.17 12.28
N LEU A 22 -6.64 -2.31 12.94
CA LEU A 22 -6.98 -2.48 14.36
C LEU A 22 -6.21 -1.50 15.26
N GLU A 23 -4.91 -1.29 15.02
CA GLU A 23 -4.12 -0.28 15.74
C GLU A 23 -4.72 1.12 15.55
N GLN A 24 -5.02 1.51 14.32
CA GLN A 24 -5.62 2.82 14.03
C GLN A 24 -6.98 3.00 14.74
N LEU A 25 -7.84 1.97 14.71
CA LEU A 25 -9.14 1.99 15.39
C LEU A 25 -9.03 2.10 16.91
N LEU A 26 -8.05 1.44 17.52
CA LEU A 26 -7.90 1.41 18.98
C LEU A 26 -7.27 2.67 19.55
N TYR A 27 -6.39 3.34 18.79
CA TYR A 27 -5.58 4.43 19.31
C TYR A 27 -5.91 5.82 18.73
N GLY A 28 -6.81 5.92 17.75
CA GLY A 28 -7.35 7.20 17.26
C GLY A 28 -7.46 7.26 15.75
N PHE A 29 -8.57 6.73 15.22
CA PHE A 29 -8.80 6.63 13.78
C PHE A 29 -8.86 8.00 13.10
N GLU A 30 -9.50 8.98 13.74
CA GLU A 30 -9.68 10.32 13.19
C GLU A 30 -8.34 11.04 12.99
N VAL A 31 -7.40 10.83 13.91
CA VAL A 31 -6.04 11.39 13.85
C VAL A 31 -5.24 10.71 12.74
N ALA A 32 -5.34 9.39 12.61
CA ALA A 32 -4.66 8.65 11.55
C ALA A 32 -5.12 9.07 10.14
N PHE A 33 -6.39 9.44 9.99
CA PHE A 33 -6.99 9.76 8.69
C PHE A 33 -7.03 11.25 8.35
N ALA A 34 -6.64 12.14 9.26
CA ALA A 34 -6.66 13.59 9.02
C ALA A 34 -5.87 14.00 7.75
N GLY A 35 -4.64 13.47 7.58
CA GLY A 35 -3.84 13.74 6.38
C GLY A 35 -4.41 13.13 5.10
N VAL A 36 -5.09 11.98 5.20
CA VAL A 36 -5.78 11.34 4.07
C VAL A 36 -6.98 12.19 3.63
N GLN A 37 -7.74 12.72 4.59
CA GLN A 37 -8.87 13.61 4.32
C GLN A 37 -8.42 14.89 3.61
N GLU A 38 -7.35 15.52 4.05
CA GLU A 38 -6.77 16.69 3.38
C GLU A 38 -6.33 16.36 1.94
N GLY A 39 -5.69 15.20 1.74
CA GLY A 39 -5.35 14.71 0.41
C GLY A 39 -6.58 14.55 -0.51
N PHE A 40 -7.68 14.02 0.01
CA PHE A 40 -8.94 13.91 -0.73
C PHE A 40 -9.55 15.28 -1.04
N ILE A 41 -9.52 16.23 -0.12
CA ILE A 41 -9.99 17.60 -0.34
C ILE A 41 -9.19 18.27 -1.46
N ASN A 42 -7.86 18.17 -1.39
CA ASN A 42 -6.95 18.72 -2.40
C ASN A 42 -7.22 18.09 -3.77
N LEU A 43 -7.42 16.78 -3.82
CA LEU A 43 -7.77 16.09 -5.07
C LEU A 43 -9.13 16.51 -5.62
N GLN A 44 -10.14 16.61 -4.76
CA GLN A 44 -11.48 17.06 -5.16
C GLN A 44 -11.45 18.47 -5.74
N SER A 45 -10.59 19.36 -5.22
CA SER A 45 -10.48 20.73 -5.72
C SER A 45 -10.00 20.83 -7.18
N LEU A 46 -9.42 19.76 -7.74
CA LEU A 46 -9.06 19.67 -9.16
C LEU A 46 -10.26 19.43 -10.08
N PHE A 47 -11.46 19.18 -9.53
CA PHE A 47 -12.66 18.86 -10.28
C PHE A 47 -13.80 19.80 -9.90
N ASP A 48 -14.58 20.23 -10.89
CA ASP A 48 -15.76 21.07 -10.64
C ASP A 48 -16.91 20.32 -9.94
N ASN A 49 -16.79 19.01 -9.77
CA ASN A 49 -17.82 18.16 -9.19
C ASN A 49 -17.15 17.00 -8.40
N PRO A 50 -17.51 16.80 -7.12
CA PRO A 50 -16.93 15.73 -6.28
C PRO A 50 -17.21 14.32 -6.80
N ASP A 51 -18.34 14.08 -7.47
CA ASP A 51 -18.67 12.77 -8.07
C ASP A 51 -17.70 12.43 -9.21
N LYS A 52 -17.21 13.43 -9.95
CA LYS A 52 -16.17 13.21 -10.97
C LYS A 52 -14.85 12.80 -10.33
N ALA A 53 -14.45 13.46 -9.25
CA ALA A 53 -13.24 13.12 -8.51
C ALA A 53 -13.33 11.68 -7.98
N PHE A 54 -14.45 11.32 -7.36
CA PHE A 54 -14.70 9.96 -6.88
C PHE A 54 -14.62 8.93 -8.01
N LEU A 55 -15.32 9.16 -9.14
CA LEU A 55 -15.30 8.25 -10.28
C LEU A 55 -13.88 8.04 -10.82
N VAL A 56 -13.09 9.11 -10.93
CA VAL A 56 -11.70 9.03 -11.42
C VAL A 56 -10.84 8.21 -10.46
N VAL A 57 -10.88 8.48 -9.15
CA VAL A 57 -10.13 7.72 -8.14
C VAL A 57 -10.53 6.25 -8.15
N ALA A 58 -11.84 5.97 -8.10
CA ALA A 58 -12.36 4.61 -8.12
C ALA A 58 -11.91 3.86 -9.38
N THR A 59 -11.93 4.54 -10.54
CA THR A 59 -11.48 3.96 -11.81
C THR A 59 -9.97 3.69 -11.79
N ILE A 60 -9.15 4.60 -11.28
CA ILE A 60 -7.70 4.39 -11.13
C ILE A 60 -7.41 3.18 -10.23
N LEU A 61 -8.08 3.09 -9.08
CA LEU A 61 -7.94 1.97 -8.16
C LEU A 61 -8.38 0.65 -8.79
N LEU A 62 -9.50 0.64 -9.51
CA LEU A 62 -9.99 -0.54 -10.25
C LEU A 62 -9.01 -0.98 -11.32
N VAL A 63 -8.48 -0.05 -12.13
CA VAL A 63 -7.50 -0.35 -13.18
C VAL A 63 -6.21 -0.87 -12.58
N LEU A 64 -5.73 -0.27 -11.48
CA LEU A 64 -4.54 -0.73 -10.76
C LEU A 64 -4.73 -2.16 -10.21
N TRP A 65 -5.89 -2.43 -9.59
CA TRP A 65 -6.26 -3.75 -9.10
C TRP A 65 -6.29 -4.77 -10.25
N MET A 66 -7.03 -4.49 -11.32
CA MET A 66 -7.18 -5.38 -12.47
C MET A 66 -5.84 -5.64 -13.15
N THR A 67 -4.99 -4.62 -13.29
CA THR A 67 -3.63 -4.75 -13.83
C THR A 67 -2.79 -5.68 -12.98
N THR A 68 -2.92 -5.61 -11.65
CA THR A 68 -2.20 -6.47 -10.72
C THR A 68 -2.62 -7.93 -10.87
N ILE A 69 -3.93 -8.20 -10.91
CA ILE A 69 -4.46 -9.56 -11.13
C ILE A 69 -4.03 -10.10 -12.49
N TYR A 70 -4.24 -9.33 -13.56
CA TYR A 70 -3.84 -9.73 -14.91
C TYR A 70 -2.35 -10.07 -14.98
N SER A 71 -1.50 -9.24 -14.36
CA SER A 71 -0.05 -9.45 -14.34
C SER A 71 0.35 -10.73 -13.58
N LEU A 72 -0.35 -11.05 -12.49
CA LEU A 72 -0.19 -12.32 -11.77
C LEU A 72 -0.60 -13.53 -12.61
N LEU A 73 -1.76 -13.46 -13.26
CA LEU A 73 -2.29 -14.53 -14.14
C LEU A 73 -1.40 -14.75 -15.36
N ARG A 74 -0.89 -13.68 -15.96
CA ARG A 74 0.05 -13.74 -17.10
C ARG A 74 1.36 -14.44 -16.73
N GLY A 75 1.78 -14.36 -15.47
CA GLY A 75 3.00 -15.02 -14.99
C GLY A 75 4.29 -14.43 -15.56
N GLY A 76 5.34 -15.25 -15.65
CA GLY A 76 6.67 -14.83 -16.14
C GLY A 76 7.23 -13.65 -15.33
N LYS A 77 7.72 -12.61 -16.03
CA LYS A 77 8.19 -11.36 -15.43
C LYS A 77 7.08 -10.51 -14.82
N TRP A 78 5.87 -10.59 -15.38
CA TRP A 78 4.74 -9.74 -14.99
C TRP A 78 4.23 -10.04 -13.59
N ARG A 79 4.49 -11.24 -13.05
CA ARG A 79 4.22 -11.53 -11.63
C ARG A 79 4.98 -10.63 -10.65
N GLY A 80 6.00 -9.89 -11.12
CA GLY A 80 6.73 -8.88 -10.34
C GLY A 80 5.93 -7.59 -10.11
N VAL A 81 4.86 -7.35 -10.87
CA VAL A 81 3.99 -6.16 -10.73
C VAL A 81 3.26 -6.18 -9.39
N ALA A 82 2.74 -7.33 -8.95
CA ALA A 82 2.03 -7.41 -7.67
C ALA A 82 2.92 -7.01 -6.47
N PRO A 83 4.09 -7.63 -6.23
CA PRO A 83 4.95 -7.17 -5.16
C PRO A 83 5.48 -5.75 -5.37
N LEU A 84 5.52 -5.22 -6.60
CA LEU A 84 5.83 -3.80 -6.81
C LEU A 84 4.73 -2.91 -6.24
N VAL A 85 3.49 -3.12 -6.66
CA VAL A 85 2.33 -2.30 -6.26
C VAL A 85 2.15 -2.35 -4.75
N PHE A 86 2.08 -3.56 -4.17
CA PHE A 86 1.94 -3.71 -2.73
C PHE A 86 3.18 -3.22 -1.97
N GLY A 87 4.37 -3.39 -2.55
CA GLY A 87 5.61 -2.85 -1.98
C GLY A 87 5.57 -1.33 -1.85
N LEU A 88 5.11 -0.61 -2.88
CA LEU A 88 4.99 0.85 -2.86
C LEU A 88 3.92 1.33 -1.86
N ILE A 89 2.76 0.68 -1.81
CA ILE A 89 1.71 0.99 -0.82
C ILE A 89 2.27 0.81 0.61
N TYR A 90 3.01 -0.27 0.85
CA TYR A 90 3.53 -0.53 2.19
C TYR A 90 4.70 0.39 2.55
N LEU A 91 5.49 0.82 1.56
CA LEU A 91 6.52 1.84 1.76
C LEU A 91 5.93 3.21 2.12
N SER A 92 4.73 3.55 1.64
CA SER A 92 4.09 4.82 2.04
C SER A 92 3.69 4.86 3.51
N GLU A 93 3.56 3.72 4.19
CA GLU A 93 3.22 3.65 5.62
C GLU A 93 4.29 4.25 6.55
N ILE A 94 5.46 4.62 6.02
CA ILE A 94 6.47 5.39 6.75
C ILE A 94 5.94 6.73 7.29
N HIS A 95 4.87 7.26 6.69
CA HIS A 95 4.26 8.52 7.13
C HIS A 95 3.77 8.45 8.59
N HIS A 96 3.35 7.29 9.09
CA HIS A 96 2.98 7.13 10.51
C HIS A 96 4.17 7.38 11.45
N LEU A 97 5.37 6.94 11.06
CA LEU A 97 6.59 7.20 11.81
C LEU A 97 6.98 8.68 11.73
N ILE A 98 6.89 9.29 10.54
CA ILE A 98 7.17 10.72 10.36
C ILE A 98 6.24 11.55 11.27
N ASN A 99 4.93 11.29 11.22
CA ASN A 99 3.95 11.99 12.04
C ASN A 99 4.24 11.81 13.53
N THR A 100 4.60 10.59 13.97
CA THR A 100 4.99 10.31 15.37
C THR A 100 6.15 11.21 15.83
N ILE A 101 7.15 11.41 14.97
CA ILE A 101 8.31 12.27 15.25
C ILE A 101 7.87 13.74 15.32
N GLU A 102 7.03 14.18 14.39
CA GLU A 102 6.56 15.58 14.31
C GLU A 102 5.70 15.97 15.51
N ILE A 103 4.77 15.10 15.93
CA ILE A 103 3.89 15.38 17.08
C ILE A 103 4.53 15.04 18.43
N GLN A 104 5.72 14.45 18.43
CA GLN A 104 6.45 13.98 19.62
C GLN A 104 5.61 13.09 20.55
N ALA A 105 4.66 12.36 19.96
CA ALA A 105 3.71 11.50 20.65
C ALA A 105 3.36 10.33 19.75
N TYR A 106 2.78 9.28 20.34
CA TYR A 106 2.40 8.10 19.57
C TYR A 106 1.32 8.44 18.54
N PHE A 107 1.62 8.17 17.26
CA PHE A 107 0.65 8.31 16.17
C PHE A 107 0.00 6.95 15.87
N PRO A 108 -1.34 6.85 15.76
CA PRO A 108 -2.01 5.57 15.52
C PRO A 108 -1.57 4.95 14.20
N GLY A 109 -1.18 3.68 14.24
CA GLY A 109 -0.60 2.96 13.11
C GLY A 109 0.92 3.00 13.03
N MET A 110 1.63 3.64 13.97
CA MET A 110 3.10 3.72 13.96
C MET A 110 3.78 2.35 14.05
N ILE A 111 3.35 1.47 14.98
CA ILE A 111 4.06 0.21 15.23
C ILE A 111 3.90 -0.71 14.03
N THR A 112 2.66 -0.98 13.63
CA THR A 112 2.38 -1.80 12.46
C THR A 112 2.83 -1.13 11.16
N GLY A 113 2.80 0.21 11.07
CA GLY A 113 3.28 0.98 9.92
C GLY A 113 4.78 0.78 9.67
N ILE A 114 5.60 0.75 10.73
CA ILE A 114 7.03 0.38 10.60
C ILE A 114 7.18 -1.04 10.06
N LEU A 115 6.42 -2.00 10.58
CA LEU A 115 6.46 -3.39 10.10
C LEU A 115 6.02 -3.48 8.63
N MET A 116 4.98 -2.75 8.24
CA MET A 116 4.51 -2.68 6.86
C MET A 116 5.57 -2.05 5.97
N PHE A 117 6.19 -0.95 6.37
CA PHE A 117 7.30 -0.33 5.65
C PHE A 117 8.44 -1.31 5.36
N LEU A 118 8.89 -2.06 6.37
CA LEU A 118 9.93 -3.08 6.20
C LEU A 118 9.48 -4.20 5.24
N LEU A 119 8.23 -4.63 5.34
CA LEU A 119 7.65 -5.60 4.41
C LEU A 119 7.55 -5.02 2.98
N GLY A 120 7.29 -3.72 2.84
CA GLY A 120 7.33 -2.98 1.58
C GLY A 120 8.71 -3.04 0.92
N ILE A 121 9.78 -2.84 1.69
CA ILE A 121 11.17 -3.01 1.20
C ILE A 121 11.39 -4.45 0.69
N ILE A 122 10.89 -5.46 1.42
CA ILE A 122 11.03 -6.87 1.03
C ILE A 122 10.29 -7.12 -0.29
N PHE A 123 9.05 -6.66 -0.40
CA PHE A 123 8.25 -6.78 -1.62
C PHE A 123 8.92 -6.10 -2.81
N PHE A 124 9.41 -4.87 -2.63
CA PHE A 124 10.12 -4.13 -3.67
C PHE A 124 11.36 -4.89 -4.16
N LYS A 125 12.16 -5.44 -3.23
CA LYS A 125 13.33 -6.28 -3.56
C LYS A 125 12.94 -7.55 -4.31
N GLU A 126 11.86 -8.23 -3.92
CA GLU A 126 11.39 -9.42 -4.63
C GLU A 126 10.87 -9.08 -6.03
N SER A 127 10.21 -7.93 -6.19
CA SER A 127 9.78 -7.43 -7.50
C SER A 127 10.96 -7.23 -8.46
N ILE A 128 12.02 -6.52 -8.03
CA ILE A 128 13.24 -6.31 -8.83
C ILE A 128 13.86 -7.65 -9.25
N LYS A 129 13.96 -8.62 -8.32
CA LYS A 129 14.49 -9.95 -8.63
C LYS A 129 13.66 -10.68 -9.69
N ILE A 130 12.34 -10.57 -9.62
CA ILE A 130 11.44 -11.23 -10.59
C ILE A 130 11.63 -10.62 -11.98
N PHE A 131 11.70 -9.29 -12.08
CA PHE A 131 11.93 -8.62 -13.35
C PHE A 131 13.32 -8.95 -13.92
N GLY A 132 14.37 -8.94 -13.11
CA GLY A 132 15.74 -9.22 -13.55
C GLY A 132 16.02 -10.67 -13.95
N ARG A 133 15.32 -11.65 -13.35
CA ARG A 133 15.47 -13.09 -13.70
C ARG A 133 14.76 -13.50 -14.99
N ALA A 134 13.91 -12.66 -15.52
CA ALA A 134 13.15 -12.95 -16.74
C ALA A 134 13.74 -12.27 -17.98
N SER A 135 14.83 -11.52 -17.81
CA SER A 135 15.68 -10.98 -18.88
C SER A 135 16.94 -11.83 -19.13
N SER A 136 17.12 -12.93 -18.37
CA SER A 136 18.15 -13.95 -18.53
C SER A 136 17.53 -15.25 -19.03
#